data_AF-A0A7X9MRS9-F1
#
_entry.id   AF-A0A7X9MRS9-F1
#
_cell.length_a   1.000
_cell.length_b   1.000
_cell.length_c   1.000
_cell.angle_alpha   90.00
_cell.angle_beta   90.00
_cell.angle_gamma   90.00
#
_symmetry.space_group_name_H-M   'P 1'
#
loop_
_entity.id
_entity.type
_entity.pdbx_description
1 polymer ?
#
loop_
_entity_poly.entity_id
_entity_poly.type
_entity_poly.pdbx_seq_one_letter_code
_entity_poly.pdbx_strand_id
1 'polypeptide(L)'
;MKSLSVLTSLAAAIGITALLKFLHLFSFVKWNPVGFSKSFEMFEDTNVYLRWLVLFLVIWVISIVIYYISLLTSKVPVAISSLIFGILLAFVVEWLISDAGTMLKTMKKLSIPFICIVVIGMRFLMESAIFHSKDQPIAK
;
A
#
# COMPACT_ATOMS: atom_id res chain seq x y z
N MET A 1 -14.01 8.70 15.00
CA MET A 1 -12.61 8.44 14.53
C MET A 1 -12.24 6.97 14.39
N LYS A 2 -12.19 6.13 15.44
CA LYS A 2 -11.72 4.73 15.34
C LYS A 2 -12.44 3.92 14.27
N SER A 3 -13.78 3.96 14.24
CA SER A 3 -14.57 3.25 13.22
C SER A 3 -14.32 3.74 11.79
N LEU A 4 -14.15 5.06 11.58
CA LEU A 4 -13.86 5.61 10.26
C LEU A 4 -12.45 5.20 9.79
N SER A 5 -11.45 5.27 10.66
CA SER A 5 -10.08 4.85 10.31
C SER A 5 -10.04 3.39 9.85
N VAL A 6 -10.79 2.51 10.52
CA VAL A 6 -10.87 1.09 10.18
C VAL A 6 -11.58 0.89 8.84
N LEU A 7 -12.72 1.57 8.62
CA LEU A 7 -13.50 1.44 7.39
C LEU A 7 -12.76 2.00 6.17
N THR A 8 -12.12 3.16 6.29
CA THR A 8 -11.31 3.76 5.21
C THR A 8 -10.12 2.89 4.88
N SER A 9 -9.42 2.37 5.89
CA SER A 9 -8.29 1.48 5.67
C SER A 9 -8.73 0.17 5.03
N LEU A 10 -9.92 -0.33 5.39
CA LEU A 10 -10.50 -1.52 4.77
C LEU A 10 -10.82 -1.27 3.29
N ALA A 11 -11.47 -0.15 2.97
CA ALA A 11 -11.76 0.24 1.59
C ALA A 11 -10.49 0.39 0.76
N ALA A 12 -9.45 1.03 1.33
CA ALA A 12 -8.14 1.16 0.69
C ALA A 12 -7.50 -0.22 0.45
N ALA A 13 -7.53 -1.10 1.44
CA ALA A 13 -6.96 -2.45 1.31
C ALA A 13 -7.67 -3.29 0.26
N ILE A 14 -9.00 -3.24 0.19
CA ILE A 14 -9.78 -3.91 -0.85
C ILE A 14 -9.38 -3.36 -2.23
N GLY A 15 -9.36 -2.03 -2.39
CA GLY A 15 -9.02 -1.38 -3.65
C GLY A 15 -7.61 -1.71 -4.13
N ILE A 16 -6.60 -1.55 -3.24
CA ILE A 16 -5.20 -1.85 -3.56
C ILE A 16 -5.03 -3.33 -3.89
N THR A 17 -5.61 -4.24 -3.10
CA THR A 17 -5.49 -5.69 -3.35
C THR A 17 -6.14 -6.08 -4.68
N ALA A 18 -7.30 -5.51 -5.01
CA ALA A 18 -7.96 -5.73 -6.29
C ALA A 18 -7.11 -5.23 -7.46
N LEU A 19 -6.53 -4.04 -7.35
CA LEU A 19 -5.65 -3.47 -8.37
C LEU A 19 -4.35 -4.27 -8.52
N LEU A 20 -3.77 -4.77 -7.43
CA LEU A 20 -2.61 -5.66 -7.48
C LEU A 20 -2.94 -6.99 -8.17
N LYS A 21 -4.11 -7.56 -7.88
CA LYS A 21 -4.59 -8.77 -8.55
C LYS A 21 -4.81 -8.53 -10.04
N PHE A 22 -5.33 -7.36 -10.42
CA PHE A 22 -5.44 -6.92 -11.81
C PHE A 22 -4.05 -6.82 -12.48
N LEU A 23 -3.09 -6.13 -11.86
CA LEU A 23 -1.73 -6.02 -12.40
C LEU A 23 -1.07 -7.39 -12.62
N HIS A 24 -1.28 -8.31 -11.69
CA HIS A 24 -0.78 -9.68 -11.80
C HIS A 24 -1.47 -10.45 -12.94
N LEU A 25 -2.78 -10.34 -13.07
CA LEU A 25 -3.56 -11.04 -14.10
C LEU A 25 -3.14 -10.62 -15.51
N PHE A 26 -2.81 -9.35 -15.71
CA PHE A 26 -2.35 -8.82 -17.00
C PHE A 26 -0.82 -8.82 -17.17
N SER A 27 -0.07 -9.43 -16.24
CA SER A 27 1.40 -9.47 -16.28
C SER A 27 2.08 -8.10 -16.44
N PHE A 28 1.43 -7.03 -15.97
CA PHE A 28 1.99 -5.66 -15.97
C PHE A 28 3.17 -5.51 -15.00
N VAL A 29 3.33 -6.48 -14.11
CA VAL A 29 4.35 -6.52 -13.06
C VAL A 29 5.16 -7.79 -13.23
N LYS A 30 6.49 -7.66 -13.24
CA LYS A 30 7.42 -8.79 -13.44
C LYS A 30 7.57 -9.69 -12.22
N TRP A 31 7.07 -9.25 -11.06
CA TRP A 31 7.12 -9.97 -9.80
C TRP A 31 5.72 -10.48 -9.38
N ASN A 32 5.70 -11.53 -8.56
CA ASN A 32 4.45 -12.13 -8.09
C ASN A 32 4.03 -11.49 -6.75
N PRO A 33 2.84 -10.88 -6.63
CA PRO A 33 2.38 -10.24 -5.39
C PRO A 33 2.27 -11.15 -4.18
N VAL A 34 2.03 -12.44 -4.41
CA VAL A 34 2.01 -13.46 -3.35
C VAL A 34 3.32 -14.24 -3.25
N GLY A 35 4.36 -13.79 -3.95
CA GLY A 35 5.69 -14.38 -3.97
C GLY A 35 6.44 -14.29 -2.64
N PHE A 36 6.02 -13.41 -1.73
CA PHE A 36 6.58 -13.28 -0.37
C PHE A 36 6.58 -14.61 0.41
N SER A 37 5.61 -15.48 0.13
CA SER A 37 5.50 -16.82 0.73
C SER A 37 6.72 -17.72 0.53
N LYS A 38 7.46 -17.54 -0.57
CA LYS A 38 8.70 -18.28 -0.84
C LYS A 38 9.92 -17.69 -0.13
N SER A 39 9.96 -16.36 0.05
CA SER A 39 11.08 -15.69 0.71
C SER A 39 11.07 -15.86 2.24
N PHE A 40 9.91 -16.15 2.83
CA PHE A 40 9.77 -16.28 4.30
C PHE A 40 9.61 -17.72 4.79
N GLU A 41 9.72 -18.74 3.92
CA GLU A 41 9.55 -20.19 4.20
C GLU A 41 8.24 -20.61 4.90
N MET A 42 7.39 -19.66 5.32
CA MET A 42 6.22 -19.91 6.18
C MET A 42 5.01 -20.54 5.45
N PHE A 43 4.99 -20.60 4.11
CA PHE A 43 3.76 -20.90 3.36
C PHE A 43 3.95 -21.67 2.04
N GLU A 44 4.98 -22.52 1.92
CA GLU A 44 5.34 -23.19 0.66
C GLU A 44 4.20 -24.04 0.05
N ASP A 45 3.43 -24.76 0.87
CA ASP A 45 2.28 -25.60 0.44
C ASP A 45 0.90 -24.92 0.58
N THR A 46 0.88 -23.64 0.93
CA THR A 46 -0.39 -22.97 1.23
C THR A 46 -1.15 -22.56 -0.04
N ASN A 47 -2.46 -22.76 -0.02
CA ASN A 47 -3.39 -22.36 -1.08
C ASN A 47 -3.17 -20.90 -1.52
N VAL A 48 -3.10 -20.66 -2.84
CA VAL A 48 -2.91 -19.34 -3.46
C VAL A 48 -3.92 -18.31 -2.95
N TYR A 49 -5.19 -18.71 -2.74
CA TYR A 49 -6.22 -17.81 -2.20
C TYR A 49 -5.89 -17.31 -0.78
N LEU A 50 -5.30 -18.18 0.04
CA LEU A 50 -4.93 -17.86 1.41
C LEU A 50 -3.74 -16.89 1.44
N ARG A 51 -2.80 -17.03 0.51
CA ARG A 51 -1.69 -16.05 0.35
C ARG A 51 -2.19 -14.66 -0.03
N TRP A 52 -3.21 -14.57 -0.89
CA TRP A 52 -3.85 -13.29 -1.21
C TRP A 52 -4.61 -12.71 -0.02
N LEU A 53 -5.23 -13.56 0.81
CA LEU A 53 -5.88 -13.13 2.04
C LEU A 53 -4.86 -12.58 3.06
N VAL A 54 -3.72 -13.23 3.21
CA VAL A 54 -2.62 -12.72 4.06
C VAL A 54 -2.10 -11.38 3.53
N LEU A 55 -1.86 -11.27 2.22
CA LEU A 55 -1.44 -10.01 1.60
C LEU A 55 -2.46 -8.89 1.87
N PHE A 56 -3.75 -9.19 1.72
CA PHE A 56 -4.83 -8.27 2.03
C PHE A 56 -4.78 -7.79 3.49
N LEU A 57 -4.61 -8.70 4.45
CA LEU A 57 -4.51 -8.34 5.87
C LEU A 57 -3.29 -7.46 6.15
N VAL A 58 -2.14 -7.76 5.53
CA VAL A 58 -0.93 -6.93 5.65
C VAL A 58 -1.17 -5.52 5.10
N ILE A 59 -1.75 -5.41 3.89
CA ILE A 59 -2.09 -4.11 3.28
C ILE A 59 -3.07 -3.34 4.18
N TRP A 60 -4.04 -4.03 4.78
CA TRP A 60 -5.00 -3.41 5.68
C TRP A 60 -4.35 -2.83 6.93
N VAL A 61 -3.47 -3.57 7.59
CA VAL A 61 -2.71 -3.09 8.75
C VAL A 61 -1.83 -1.89 8.37
N ILE A 62 -1.11 -1.97 7.24
CA ILE A 62 -0.30 -0.85 6.74
C ILE A 62 -1.17 0.38 6.45
N SER A 63 -2.34 0.19 5.87
CA SER A 63 -3.28 1.29 5.56
C SER A 63 -3.75 2.00 6.84
N ILE A 64 -3.98 1.25 7.93
CA ILE A 64 -4.31 1.83 9.24
C ILE A 64 -3.15 2.70 9.76
N VAL A 65 -1.93 2.19 9.69
CA VAL A 65 -0.73 2.94 10.14
C VAL A 65 -0.57 4.23 9.33
N ILE A 66 -0.68 4.15 8.00
CA ILE A 66 -0.62 5.31 7.10
C ILE A 66 -1.72 6.31 7.42
N TYR A 67 -2.94 5.86 7.70
CA TYR A 67 -4.06 6.74 8.06
C TYR A 67 -3.71 7.59 9.29
N TYR A 68 -3.16 6.99 10.35
CA TYR A 68 -2.76 7.74 11.54
C TYR A 68 -1.56 8.66 11.31
N ILE A 69 -0.56 8.23 10.52
CA ILE A 69 0.55 9.10 10.11
C ILE A 69 0.04 10.33 9.34
N SER A 70 -0.98 10.13 8.50
CA SER A 70 -1.56 11.18 7.66
C SER A 70 -2.15 12.34 8.47
N LEU A 71 -2.67 12.06 9.68
CA LEU A 71 -3.17 13.08 10.60
C LEU A 71 -2.06 14.04 11.05
N LEU A 72 -0.83 13.55 11.17
CA LEU A 72 0.34 14.36 11.55
C LEU A 72 0.78 15.31 10.43
N THR A 73 0.51 14.95 9.18
CA THR A 73 0.87 15.72 7.97
C THR A 73 -0.21 16.72 7.52
N SER A 74 -1.21 17.01 8.36
CA SER A 74 -2.36 17.89 8.04
C SER A 74 -2.00 19.32 7.59
N LYS A 75 -0.76 19.79 7.84
CA LYS A 75 -0.27 21.12 7.43
C LYS A 75 0.34 21.15 6.02
N VAL A 76 0.64 20.01 5.42
CA VAL A 76 1.29 19.91 4.11
C VAL A 76 0.25 19.62 3.03
N PRO A 77 0.34 20.22 1.83
CA PRO A 77 -0.54 19.87 0.73
C PRO A 77 -0.53 18.35 0.45
N VAL A 78 -1.71 17.74 0.50
CA VAL A 78 -1.86 16.29 0.37
C VAL A 78 -1.32 15.81 -0.97
N ALA A 79 -1.58 16.54 -2.05
CA ALA A 79 -1.11 16.19 -3.39
C ALA A 79 0.42 15.99 -3.46
N ILE A 80 1.20 16.85 -2.81
CA ILE A 80 2.68 16.79 -2.83
C ILE A 80 3.16 15.67 -1.91
N SER A 81 2.65 15.64 -0.68
CA SER A 81 3.06 14.65 0.33
C SER A 81 2.69 13.22 -0.08
N SER A 82 1.49 12.98 -0.61
CA SER A 82 1.08 11.65 -1.08
C SER A 82 1.95 11.15 -2.23
N LEU A 83 2.43 12.05 -3.08
CA LEU A 83 3.29 11.70 -4.20
C LEU A 83 4.70 11.32 -3.70
N ILE A 84 5.30 12.14 -2.84
CA ILE A 84 6.63 11.86 -2.27
C ILE A 84 6.61 10.57 -1.44
N PHE A 85 5.69 10.47 -0.48
CA PHE A 85 5.59 9.29 0.38
C PHE A 85 5.14 8.04 -0.39
N GLY A 86 4.24 8.19 -1.36
CA GLY A 86 3.78 7.08 -2.20
C GLY A 86 4.88 6.50 -3.07
N ILE A 87 5.70 7.35 -3.73
CA ILE A 87 6.85 6.89 -4.52
C ILE A 87 7.88 6.22 -3.61
N LEU A 88 8.19 6.82 -2.46
CA LEU A 88 9.15 6.27 -1.51
C LEU A 88 8.68 4.90 -0.99
N LEU A 89 7.41 4.77 -0.63
CA LEU A 89 6.81 3.52 -0.18
C LEU A 89 6.84 2.45 -1.29
N ALA A 90 6.45 2.81 -2.52
CA ALA A 90 6.47 1.90 -3.65
C ALA A 90 7.89 1.38 -3.91
N PHE A 91 8.88 2.27 -3.87
CA PHE A 91 10.29 1.90 -4.04
C PHE A 91 10.76 0.93 -2.95
N VAL A 92 10.46 1.21 -1.68
CA VAL A 92 10.83 0.34 -0.56
C VAL A 92 10.19 -1.04 -0.70
N VAL A 93 8.88 -1.09 -0.99
CA VAL A 93 8.16 -2.36 -1.16
C VAL A 93 8.71 -3.15 -2.35
N GLU A 94 8.92 -2.49 -3.48
CA GLU A 94 9.44 -3.16 -4.67
C GLU A 94 10.88 -3.65 -4.47
N TRP A 95 11.70 -2.92 -3.70
CA TRP A 95 13.03 -3.37 -3.32
C TRP A 95 12.99 -4.62 -2.42
N LEU A 96 12.10 -4.64 -1.41
CA LEU A 96 11.92 -5.78 -0.53
C LEU A 96 11.44 -7.03 -1.29
N ILE A 97 10.64 -6.85 -2.35
CA ILE A 97 10.05 -7.97 -3.10
C ILE A 97 10.95 -8.46 -4.24
N SER A 98 11.69 -7.58 -4.92
CA SER A 98 12.44 -7.96 -6.13
C SER A 98 13.64 -8.88 -5.87
N ASP A 99 14.02 -9.10 -4.61
CA ASP A 99 15.26 -9.81 -4.18
C ASP A 99 16.48 -9.39 -5.02
N ALA A 100 16.42 -8.16 -5.54
CA ALA A 100 17.46 -7.59 -6.34
C ALA A 100 18.49 -7.14 -5.33
N GLY A 101 19.48 -7.99 -5.06
CA GLY A 101 20.57 -7.76 -4.09
C GLY A 101 21.41 -6.48 -4.32
N THR A 102 20.96 -5.55 -5.16
CA THR A 102 21.52 -4.22 -5.32
C THR A 102 20.43 -3.22 -5.75
N MET A 103 20.40 -2.03 -5.12
CA MET A 103 19.48 -0.93 -5.38
C MET A 103 19.36 -0.55 -6.87
N LEU A 104 20.49 -0.62 -7.61
CA LEU A 104 20.56 -0.27 -9.03
C LEU A 104 19.76 -1.21 -9.93
N LYS A 105 19.63 -2.49 -9.55
CA LYS A 105 18.84 -3.49 -10.29
C LYS A 105 17.35 -3.31 -10.03
N THR A 106 16.97 -2.91 -8.82
CA THR A 106 15.59 -2.56 -8.45
C THR A 106 15.09 -1.38 -9.28
N MET A 107 15.89 -0.33 -9.45
CA MET A 107 15.51 0.84 -10.28
C MET A 107 15.18 0.45 -11.73
N LYS A 108 15.90 -0.52 -12.31
CA LYS A 108 15.64 -1.00 -13.68
C LYS A 108 14.41 -1.91 -13.80
N LYS A 109 13.91 -2.43 -12.68
CA LYS A 109 12.73 -3.32 -12.62
C LYS A 109 11.50 -2.62 -12.04
N LEU A 110 11.61 -1.35 -11.68
CA LEU A 110 10.55 -0.56 -11.05
C LEU A 110 9.29 -0.56 -11.92
N SER A 111 8.16 -1.00 -11.36
CA SER A 111 6.90 -1.09 -12.08
C SER A 111 6.12 0.23 -11.95
N ILE A 112 6.06 1.00 -13.04
CA ILE A 112 5.28 2.24 -13.09
C ILE A 112 3.80 2.01 -12.70
N PRO A 113 3.10 0.96 -13.21
CA PRO A 113 1.72 0.68 -12.79
C PRO A 113 1.59 0.42 -11.28
N PHE A 114 2.57 -0.25 -10.66
CA PHE A 114 2.56 -0.50 -9.22
C PHE A 114 2.72 0.80 -8.43
N ILE A 115 3.66 1.67 -8.82
CA ILE A 115 3.84 2.99 -8.19
C ILE A 115 2.54 3.79 -8.24
N CYS A 116 1.84 3.80 -9.38
CA CYS A 116 0.57 4.50 -9.52
C CYS A 116 -0.47 4.01 -8.50
N ILE A 117 -0.60 2.70 -8.29
CA ILE A 117 -1.53 2.14 -7.28
C ILE A 117 -1.16 2.62 -5.88
N VAL A 118 0.12 2.56 -5.53
CA VAL A 118 0.59 2.97 -4.19
C VAL A 118 0.35 4.46 -3.98
N VAL A 119 0.63 5.31 -4.97
CA VAL A 119 0.38 6.77 -4.88
C VAL A 119 -1.11 7.07 -4.77
N ILE A 120 -1.96 6.41 -5.56
CA ILE A 120 -3.42 6.59 -5.49
C ILE A 120 -3.94 6.16 -4.12
N GLY A 121 -3.50 5.00 -3.61
CA GLY A 121 -3.87 4.50 -2.28
C GLY A 121 -3.41 5.43 -1.16
N MET A 122 -2.17 5.92 -1.23
CA MET A 122 -1.63 6.90 -0.30
C MET A 122 -2.46 8.18 -0.28
N ARG A 123 -2.78 8.71 -1.47
CA ARG A 123 -3.59 9.92 -1.60
C ARG A 123 -4.98 9.73 -1.02
N PHE A 124 -5.63 8.62 -1.34
CA PHE A 124 -6.95 8.30 -0.80
C PHE A 124 -6.93 8.24 0.74
N LEU A 125 -5.94 7.59 1.34
CA LEU A 125 -5.81 7.50 2.80
C LEU A 125 -5.56 8.86 3.43
N MET A 126 -4.66 9.67 2.85
CA MET A 126 -4.31 10.98 3.38
C MET A 126 -5.47 11.98 3.31
N GLU A 127 -6.13 12.09 2.14
CA GLU A 127 -7.30 12.96 1.96
C GLU A 127 -8.42 12.56 2.92
N SER A 128 -8.72 11.26 3.02
CA SER A 128 -9.76 10.76 3.92
C SER A 128 -9.42 11.03 5.38
N ALA A 129 -8.17 10.83 5.80
CA ALA A 129 -7.74 11.11 7.17
C ALA A 129 -7.93 12.59 7.53
N ILE A 130 -7.48 13.49 6.65
CA ILE A 130 -7.57 14.94 6.88
C ILE A 130 -9.02 15.40 6.81
N PHE A 131 -9.81 14.91 5.86
CA PHE A 131 -11.24 15.22 5.76
C PHE A 131 -11.98 14.82 7.04
N HIS A 132 -11.79 13.60 7.54
CA HIS A 132 -12.41 13.13 8.78
C HIS A 132 -11.97 13.95 10.00
N SER A 133 -10.73 14.42 10.03
CA SER A 133 -10.22 15.29 11.11
C SER A 133 -10.83 16.69 11.10
N LYS A 134 -11.28 17.17 9.93
CA LYS A 134 -11.92 18.48 9.76
C LYS A 134 -13.44 18.42 10.02
N ASP A 135 -14.08 17.34 9.59
CA ASP A 135 -15.53 17.14 9.70
C ASP A 135 -15.95 16.68 11.11
N GLN A 136 -15.07 15.98 11.82
CA GLN A 136 -15.15 15.78 13.27
C GLN A 136 -13.90 16.41 13.90
N PRO A 137 -13.87 17.75 14.08
CA PRO A 137 -12.74 18.41 14.72
C PRO A 137 -12.49 17.69 16.03
N ILE A 138 -11.24 17.29 16.25
CA ILE A 138 -10.76 16.81 17.54
C ILE A 138 -11.28 17.84 18.54
N ALA A 139 -12.20 17.42 19.42
CA ALA A 139 -12.79 18.29 20.41
C ALA A 139 -11.64 19.07 21.06
N LYS A 140 -11.64 20.38 20.84
CA LYS A 140 -10.83 21.29 21.64
C LYS A 140 -11.32 21.21 23.08
#